data_AF-A0A2T7A5F7-F1
#
_entry.id   AF-A0A2T7A5F7-F1
#
_cell.length_a   1.000
_cell.length_b   1.000
_cell.length_c   1.000
_cell.angle_alpha   90.00
_cell.angle_beta   90.00
_cell.angle_gamma   90.00
#
_symmetry.space_group_name_H-M   'P 1'
#
loop_
_entity.id
_entity.type
_entity.pdbx_description
1 polymer ?
#
loop_
_entity_poly.entity_id
_entity_poly.type
_entity_poly.pdbx_seq_one_letter_code
_entity_poly.pdbx_strand_id
1 'polypeptide(L)'
;MPSRAIGRNVHIYSAGDISTVLGGLVVTESMTNANFYSIVEITFILDSDYTLRRKKSGTIVQRDNGPLQAGKYLINTAGSLKVNDEPWLVRTRSVVSGAPPQVFINAVRERDHRCVITGQRALSAVYGIWTGYRVTPIFPLAHKQHWATHDLDSSITIPGSRGSIHSVQNGMLLRADVSMLFEAYDLSINPDDGYKIVSFIPGTGGIATTHIDKAFLKDPQRPTDELLRWHFRQAVLANIRGQGELDFDSRSPSSRM
;
A
#
# COMPACT_ATOMS: atom_id res chain seq x y z
N MET A 1 -20.93 -3.48 6.03
CA MET A 1 -19.48 -3.21 6.20
C MET A 1 -19.28 -1.70 6.26
N PRO A 2 -18.43 -1.18 7.16
CA PRO A 2 -18.07 0.24 7.15
C PRO A 2 -17.34 0.57 5.84
N SER A 3 -17.71 1.69 5.21
CA SER A 3 -17.04 2.18 4.01
C SER A 3 -15.58 2.56 4.31
N ARG A 4 -14.66 2.33 3.35
CA ARG A 4 -13.27 2.84 3.41
C ARG A 4 -13.18 4.38 3.42
N ALA A 5 -14.29 5.09 3.26
CA ALA A 5 -14.35 6.54 3.49
C ALA A 5 -14.65 6.97 4.92
N ILE A 6 -14.98 6.04 5.82
CA ILE A 6 -15.26 6.40 7.21
C ILE A 6 -14.00 7.00 7.84
N GLY A 7 -14.16 8.17 8.48
CA GLY A 7 -13.08 8.87 9.16
C GLY A 7 -12.22 9.77 8.27
N ARG A 8 -12.44 9.80 6.94
CA ARG A 8 -11.69 10.69 6.05
C ARG A 8 -11.84 12.15 6.49
N ASN A 9 -10.71 12.82 6.62
CA ASN A 9 -10.62 14.22 7.03
C ASN A 9 -9.84 15.06 6.01
N VAL A 10 -9.30 14.44 4.96
CA VAL A 10 -8.81 15.06 3.74
C VAL A 10 -9.76 14.74 2.60
N HIS A 11 -10.19 15.76 1.87
CA HIS A 11 -11.13 15.63 0.75
C HIS A 11 -10.58 16.35 -0.48
N ILE A 12 -10.66 15.70 -1.64
CA ILE A 12 -10.07 16.15 -2.90
C ILE A 12 -11.20 16.50 -3.87
N TYR A 13 -11.06 17.65 -4.52
CA TYR A 13 -12.03 18.22 -5.45
C TYR A 13 -11.32 18.68 -6.73
N SER A 14 -12.08 18.83 -7.81
CA SER A 14 -11.64 19.60 -8.97
C SER A 14 -11.78 21.10 -8.68
N ALA A 15 -10.88 21.94 -9.21
CA ALA A 15 -11.10 23.39 -9.22
C ALA A 15 -12.32 23.79 -10.08
N GLY A 16 -12.65 23.00 -11.11
CA GLY A 16 -13.81 23.23 -11.99
C GLY A 16 -15.15 22.75 -11.41
N ASP A 17 -15.13 21.84 -10.44
CA ASP A 17 -16.30 21.41 -9.67
C ASP A 17 -15.94 21.22 -8.20
N ILE A 18 -16.30 22.22 -7.39
CA ILE A 18 -16.00 22.25 -5.96
C ILE A 18 -17.09 21.58 -5.11
N SER A 19 -18.16 21.08 -5.72
CA SER A 19 -19.29 20.45 -5.04
C SER A 19 -19.09 18.93 -4.89
N THR A 20 -18.45 18.30 -5.88
CA THR A 20 -18.23 16.86 -5.91
C THR A 20 -16.89 16.46 -5.30
N VAL A 21 -16.93 15.57 -4.29
CA VAL A 21 -15.72 14.94 -3.75
C VAL A 21 -15.25 13.86 -4.73
N LEU A 22 -14.04 14.02 -5.27
CA LEU A 22 -13.44 13.05 -6.18
C LEU A 22 -12.68 11.93 -5.46
N GLY A 23 -12.20 12.22 -4.25
CA GLY A 23 -11.51 11.26 -3.40
C GLY A 23 -11.21 11.85 -2.03
N GLY A 24 -10.62 11.04 -1.15
CA GLY A 24 -10.23 11.49 0.16
C GLY A 24 -9.45 10.45 0.94
N LEU A 25 -8.92 10.86 2.08
CA LEU A 25 -8.16 9.99 2.96
C LEU A 25 -8.24 10.44 4.42
N VAL A 26 -7.86 9.53 5.30
CA VAL A 26 -7.53 9.85 6.69
C VAL A 26 -6.08 10.32 6.71
N VAL A 27 -5.83 11.53 7.18
CA VAL A 27 -4.46 11.96 7.43
C VAL A 27 -3.89 11.22 8.65
N THR A 28 -2.71 10.65 8.49
CA THR A 28 -1.94 10.01 9.57
C THR A 28 -0.66 10.78 9.84
N GLU A 29 -0.04 10.56 11.00
CA GLU A 29 1.18 11.27 11.42
C GLU A 29 2.35 11.12 10.44
N SER A 30 2.40 10.02 9.67
CA SER A 30 3.48 9.75 8.70
C SER A 30 3.31 10.47 7.35
N MET A 31 2.12 11.00 7.05
CA MET A 31 1.80 11.57 5.73
C MET A 31 2.34 12.99 5.56
N THR A 32 3.09 13.18 4.47
CA THR A 32 3.65 14.47 4.05
C THR A 32 2.94 15.01 2.82
N ASN A 33 3.17 16.28 2.49
CA ASN A 33 2.67 16.85 1.24
C ASN A 33 3.24 16.10 0.02
N ALA A 34 4.52 15.74 0.00
CA ALA A 34 5.14 14.94 -1.06
C ALA A 34 4.47 13.58 -1.24
N ASN A 35 4.12 12.91 -0.15
CA ASN A 35 3.34 11.67 -0.20
C ASN A 35 1.94 11.91 -0.78
N PHE A 36 1.28 13.00 -0.38
CA PHE A 36 -0.03 13.38 -0.92
C PHE A 36 -0.01 13.63 -2.43
N TYR A 37 1.04 14.26 -2.97
CA TYR A 37 1.24 14.38 -4.42
C TYR A 37 1.29 13.00 -5.10
N SER A 38 2.07 12.07 -4.55
CA SER A 38 2.17 10.70 -5.08
C SER A 38 0.80 9.98 -5.08
N ILE A 39 0.02 10.17 -4.00
CA ILE A 39 -1.34 9.63 -3.90
C ILE A 39 -2.26 10.22 -4.98
N VAL A 40 -2.18 11.54 -5.20
CA VAL A 40 -2.97 12.24 -6.24
C VAL A 40 -2.60 11.75 -7.64
N GLU A 41 -1.32 11.64 -7.95
CA GLU A 41 -0.80 11.18 -9.26
C GLU A 41 -1.21 9.73 -9.58
N ILE A 42 -1.45 8.90 -8.56
CA ILE A 42 -1.97 7.54 -8.74
C ILE A 42 -3.51 7.55 -8.88
N THR A 43 -4.19 8.38 -8.10
CA THR A 43 -5.66 8.41 -8.01
C THR A 43 -6.30 9.05 -9.24
N PHE A 44 -5.62 10.01 -9.87
CA PHE A 44 -6.19 10.82 -10.94
C PHE A 44 -5.34 10.76 -12.21
N ILE A 45 -6.01 10.68 -13.35
CA ILE A 45 -5.40 10.80 -14.68
C ILE A 45 -5.49 12.28 -15.08
N LEU A 46 -4.32 12.86 -15.31
CA LEU A 46 -4.11 14.25 -15.68
C LEU A 46 -3.37 14.28 -17.03
N ASP A 47 -3.80 15.14 -17.95
CA ASP A 47 -3.15 15.32 -19.26
C ASP A 47 -2.29 16.59 -19.35
N SER A 48 -2.23 17.34 -18.24
CA SER A 48 -1.52 18.62 -18.11
C SER A 48 -0.99 18.79 -16.69
N ASP A 49 -0.06 19.72 -16.52
CA ASP A 49 0.42 20.11 -15.19
C ASP A 49 -0.72 20.55 -14.27
N TYR A 50 -0.51 20.36 -12.96
CA TYR A 50 -1.50 20.70 -11.96
C TYR A 50 -0.86 21.29 -10.69
N THR A 51 -1.68 21.97 -9.91
CA THR A 51 -1.32 22.45 -8.58
C THR A 51 -2.35 21.98 -7.56
N LEU A 52 -1.87 21.66 -6.35
CA LEU A 52 -2.74 21.39 -5.21
C LEU A 52 -2.92 22.67 -4.40
N ARG A 53 -4.18 23.01 -4.10
CA ARG A 53 -4.52 24.19 -3.30
C ARG A 53 -5.41 23.82 -2.13
N ARG A 54 -5.19 24.46 -0.97
CA ARG A 54 -6.13 24.38 0.15
C ARG A 54 -7.39 25.18 -0.20
N LYS A 55 -8.56 24.53 -0.21
CA LYS A 55 -9.84 25.15 -0.57
C LYS A 55 -10.18 26.37 0.29
N LYS A 56 -9.86 26.33 1.59
CA LYS A 56 -10.18 27.40 2.54
C LYS A 56 -9.30 28.64 2.37
N SER A 57 -8.00 28.47 2.15
CA SER A 57 -7.04 29.60 2.12
C SER A 57 -6.58 29.97 0.72
N GLY A 58 -6.82 29.13 -0.29
CA GLY A 58 -6.28 29.29 -1.65
C GLY A 58 -4.78 29.03 -1.77
N THR A 59 -4.09 28.73 -0.66
CA THR A 59 -2.64 28.53 -0.63
C THR A 59 -2.24 27.30 -1.42
N ILE A 60 -1.18 27.42 -2.22
CA ILE A 60 -0.56 26.31 -2.93
C ILE A 60 0.14 25.41 -1.92
N VAL A 61 -0.13 24.11 -2.01
CA VAL A 61 0.52 23.07 -1.22
C VAL A 61 1.84 22.74 -1.91
N GLN A 62 2.96 23.02 -1.26
CA GLN A 62 4.27 22.68 -1.84
C GLN A 62 4.50 21.17 -1.79
N ARG A 63 5.21 20.62 -2.80
CA ARG A 63 5.63 19.21 -2.80
C ARG A 63 6.85 19.07 -1.89
N ASP A 64 6.61 18.97 -0.59
CA ASP A 64 7.65 18.93 0.44
C ASP A 64 7.39 17.87 1.53
N ASN A 65 8.33 17.75 2.47
CA ASN A 65 8.23 16.85 3.61
C ASN A 65 7.43 17.44 4.79
N GLY A 66 6.75 18.57 4.59
CA GLY A 66 5.85 19.13 5.58
C GLY A 66 4.66 18.20 5.83
N PRO A 67 4.11 18.17 7.04
CA PRO A 67 2.98 17.30 7.36
C PRO A 67 1.75 17.68 6.53
N LEU A 68 1.07 16.66 5.99
CA LEU A 68 -0.26 16.86 5.41
C LEU A 68 -1.21 17.29 6.53
N GLN A 69 -2.12 18.22 6.24
CA GLN A 69 -3.11 18.65 7.22
C GLN A 69 -4.49 18.19 6.79
N ALA A 70 -5.37 17.94 7.75
CA ALA A 70 -6.79 17.73 7.44
C ALA A 70 -7.37 18.95 6.70
N GLY A 71 -8.32 18.72 5.80
CA GLY A 71 -8.98 19.79 5.07
C GLY A 71 -9.48 19.40 3.69
N LYS A 72 -9.90 20.43 2.95
CA LYS A 72 -10.38 20.30 1.57
C LYS A 72 -9.31 20.83 0.61
N TYR A 73 -9.02 20.06 -0.43
CA TYR A 73 -7.96 20.31 -1.40
C TYR A 73 -8.54 20.36 -2.82
N LEU A 74 -8.05 21.29 -3.62
CA LEU A 74 -8.44 21.49 -5.01
C LEU A 74 -7.27 21.09 -5.91
N ILE A 75 -7.55 20.23 -6.89
CA ILE A 75 -6.68 19.99 -8.04
C ILE A 75 -7.01 21.07 -9.06
N ASN A 76 -6.05 21.95 -9.32
CA ASN A 76 -6.16 22.99 -10.33
C ASN A 76 -5.25 22.65 -11.51
N THR A 77 -5.85 22.36 -12.66
CA THR A 77 -5.16 22.04 -13.92
C THR A 77 -5.87 22.76 -15.07
N ALA A 78 -5.13 23.08 -16.13
CA ALA A 78 -5.69 23.64 -17.37
C ALA A 78 -6.31 22.56 -18.27
N GLY A 79 -5.94 21.30 -18.05
CA GLY A 79 -6.35 20.16 -18.86
C GLY A 79 -7.51 19.36 -18.26
N SER A 80 -7.64 18.10 -18.67
CA SER A 80 -8.66 17.21 -18.15
C SER A 80 -8.21 16.51 -16.86
N LEU A 81 -9.18 16.32 -15.96
CA LEU A 81 -9.01 15.59 -14.71
C LEU A 81 -10.02 14.45 -14.67
N LYS A 82 -9.52 13.21 -14.64
CA LYS A 82 -10.35 12.01 -14.51
C LYS A 82 -9.94 11.21 -13.28
N VAL A 83 -10.90 10.61 -12.59
CA VAL A 83 -10.60 9.60 -11.57
C VAL A 83 -10.07 8.37 -12.30
N ASN A 84 -8.91 7.87 -11.90
CA ASN A 84 -8.38 6.60 -12.40
C ASN A 84 -9.36 5.48 -12.02
N ASP A 85 -9.81 4.67 -12.97
CA ASP A 85 -10.78 3.58 -12.80
C ASP A 85 -10.15 2.18 -12.85
N GLU A 86 -8.82 2.08 -12.91
CA GLU A 86 -8.07 0.81 -12.87
C GLU A 86 -8.53 -0.05 -11.67
N PRO A 87 -9.00 -1.29 -11.87
CA PRO A 87 -9.42 -2.12 -10.74
C PRO A 87 -8.22 -2.43 -9.84
N TRP A 88 -8.43 -2.41 -8.52
CA TRP A 88 -7.44 -2.93 -7.59
C TRP A 88 -7.64 -4.44 -7.37
N LEU A 89 -6.56 -5.13 -7.08
CA LEU A 89 -6.51 -6.57 -7.00
C LEU A 89 -6.94 -7.04 -5.60
N VAL A 90 -8.21 -7.39 -5.47
CA VAL A 90 -8.76 -7.87 -4.18
C VAL A 90 -8.01 -9.12 -3.71
N ARG A 91 -7.54 -9.10 -2.46
CA ARG A 91 -6.98 -10.26 -1.79
C ARG A 91 -8.09 -11.00 -1.06
N THR A 92 -8.53 -12.12 -1.61
CA THR A 92 -9.35 -13.05 -0.83
C THR A 92 -8.46 -13.66 0.26
N ARG A 93 -8.83 -13.53 1.55
CA ARG A 93 -8.12 -14.23 2.64
C ARG A 93 -7.93 -15.69 2.24
N SER A 94 -6.69 -16.17 2.36
CA SER A 94 -6.10 -17.41 1.81
C SER A 94 -6.84 -18.74 2.09
N VAL A 95 -8.11 -18.84 1.74
CA VAL A 95 -8.84 -20.12 1.72
C VAL A 95 -8.64 -20.81 0.37
N VAL A 96 -8.39 -20.06 -0.71
CA VAL A 96 -8.44 -20.59 -2.08
C VAL A 96 -7.06 -20.87 -2.70
N SER A 97 -5.98 -20.19 -2.29
CA SER A 97 -4.70 -20.22 -3.02
C SER A 97 -3.64 -21.22 -2.53
N GLY A 98 -3.95 -22.02 -1.49
CA GLY A 98 -2.95 -22.87 -0.85
C GLY A 98 -1.91 -22.08 -0.03
N ALA A 99 -1.23 -22.78 0.89
CA ALA A 99 -0.16 -22.19 1.68
C ALA A 99 1.07 -21.90 0.80
N PRO A 100 1.83 -20.81 1.04
CA PRO A 100 3.09 -20.55 0.35
C PRO A 100 4.07 -21.74 0.51
N PRO A 101 4.89 -22.05 -0.50
CA PRO A 101 5.87 -23.12 -0.39
C PRO A 101 6.83 -22.93 0.80
N GLN A 102 7.18 -24.02 1.48
CA GLN A 102 8.03 -23.95 2.68
C GLN A 102 9.41 -23.33 2.40
N VAL A 103 9.96 -23.53 1.20
CA VAL A 103 11.25 -22.94 0.78
C VAL A 103 11.16 -21.41 0.75
N PHE A 104 10.07 -20.85 0.22
CA PHE A 104 9.83 -19.40 0.23
C PHE A 104 9.68 -18.87 1.65
N ILE A 105 8.90 -19.58 2.49
CA ILE A 105 8.71 -19.20 3.90
C ILE A 105 10.04 -19.16 4.65
N ASN A 106 10.87 -20.18 4.48
CA ASN A 106 12.17 -20.27 5.15
C ASN A 106 13.13 -19.19 4.66
N ALA A 107 13.19 -18.93 3.34
CA ALA A 107 14.05 -17.91 2.77
C ALA A 107 13.72 -16.51 3.30
N VAL A 108 12.44 -16.14 3.38
CA VAL A 108 12.03 -14.83 3.93
C VAL A 108 12.33 -14.72 5.42
N ARG A 109 12.10 -15.79 6.17
CA ARG A 109 12.38 -15.85 7.61
C ARG A 109 13.87 -15.64 7.92
N GLU A 110 14.73 -16.36 7.20
CA GLU A 110 16.19 -16.30 7.34
C GLU A 110 16.76 -14.95 6.90
N ARG A 111 16.13 -14.29 5.91
CA ARG A 111 16.52 -12.93 5.52
C ARG A 111 16.17 -11.91 6.61
N ASP A 112 14.96 -11.99 7.17
CA ASP A 112 14.39 -10.87 7.92
C ASP A 112 14.64 -10.93 9.43
N HIS A 113 14.39 -12.08 10.08
CA HIS A 113 14.42 -12.29 11.54
C HIS A 113 13.67 -11.24 12.41
N ARG A 114 12.88 -10.35 11.81
CA ARG A 114 12.09 -9.29 12.47
C ARG A 114 10.92 -8.89 11.60
N CYS A 115 9.97 -8.18 12.18
CA CYS A 115 8.95 -7.49 11.40
C CYS A 115 9.61 -6.37 10.60
N VAL A 116 9.55 -6.43 9.27
CA VAL A 116 10.20 -5.44 8.38
C VAL A 116 9.66 -4.02 8.61
N ILE A 117 8.37 -3.89 8.88
CA ILE A 117 7.71 -2.59 9.08
C ILE A 117 8.00 -2.03 10.48
N THR A 118 7.82 -2.82 11.54
CA THR A 118 7.96 -2.30 12.92
C THR A 118 9.37 -2.42 13.49
N GLY A 119 10.26 -3.16 12.82
CA GLY A 119 11.60 -3.51 13.33
C GLY A 119 11.60 -4.54 14.47
N GLN A 120 10.43 -4.97 14.96
CA GLN A 120 10.32 -5.85 16.12
C GLN A 120 10.93 -7.24 15.83
N ARG A 121 12.01 -7.59 16.54
CA ARG A 121 12.74 -8.86 16.38
C ARG A 121 11.90 -10.08 16.78
N ALA A 122 11.98 -11.13 15.96
CA ALA A 122 11.42 -12.44 16.29
C ALA A 122 12.38 -13.18 17.23
N LEU A 123 12.36 -12.86 18.52
CA LEU A 123 13.34 -13.37 19.50
C LEU A 123 13.40 -14.90 19.59
N SER A 124 12.26 -15.58 19.40
CA SER A 124 12.18 -17.04 19.43
C SER A 124 12.63 -17.71 18.12
N ALA A 125 13.01 -16.95 17.09
CA ALA A 125 13.48 -17.48 15.80
C ALA A 125 14.73 -18.34 15.96
N VAL A 126 15.56 -18.07 16.97
CA VAL A 126 16.75 -18.89 17.30
C VAL A 126 16.40 -20.34 17.65
N TYR A 127 15.16 -20.61 18.05
CA TYR A 127 14.63 -21.94 18.34
C TYR A 127 13.74 -22.47 17.20
N GLY A 128 13.75 -21.81 16.03
CA GLY A 128 12.84 -22.13 14.93
C GLY A 128 11.36 -21.76 15.20
N ILE A 129 11.08 -20.99 16.26
CA ILE A 129 9.73 -20.60 16.66
C ILE A 129 9.43 -19.21 16.13
N TRP A 130 8.41 -19.12 15.26
CA TRP A 130 8.02 -17.89 14.57
C TRP A 130 6.64 -17.36 15.00
N THR A 131 6.16 -17.79 16.17
CA THR A 131 4.85 -17.41 16.71
C THR A 131 4.68 -15.88 16.73
N GLY A 132 3.53 -15.41 16.23
CA GLY A 132 3.24 -13.98 16.11
C GLY A 132 3.78 -13.31 14.84
N TYR A 133 4.50 -14.04 13.97
CA TYR A 133 5.02 -13.55 12.70
C TYR A 133 4.47 -14.33 11.51
N ARG A 134 4.28 -13.64 10.39
CA ARG A 134 3.80 -14.19 9.12
C ARG A 134 4.71 -13.78 7.98
N VAL A 135 5.06 -14.74 7.14
CA VAL A 135 5.64 -14.44 5.82
C VAL A 135 4.50 -13.93 4.95
N THR A 136 4.62 -12.68 4.52
CA THR A 136 3.57 -11.92 3.84
C THR A 136 4.04 -11.62 2.42
N PRO A 137 3.38 -12.19 1.39
CA PRO A 137 3.66 -11.84 0.01
C PRO A 137 3.31 -10.39 -0.31
N ILE A 138 4.18 -9.70 -1.04
CA ILE A 138 3.92 -8.34 -1.53
C ILE A 138 2.92 -8.39 -2.66
N PHE A 139 3.18 -9.19 -3.67
CA PHE A 139 2.20 -9.57 -4.66
C PHE A 139 1.48 -10.85 -4.20
N PRO A 140 0.14 -10.88 -4.19
CA PRO A 140 -0.63 -12.02 -3.72
C PRO A 140 -0.44 -13.27 -4.60
N LEU A 141 -0.05 -14.39 -3.98
CA LEU A 141 0.24 -15.65 -4.70
C LEU A 141 -0.95 -16.23 -5.45
N ALA A 142 -2.17 -15.93 -5.00
CA ALA A 142 -3.43 -16.32 -5.65
C ALA A 142 -3.55 -15.81 -7.09
N HIS A 143 -2.85 -14.72 -7.42
CA HIS A 143 -2.99 -14.00 -8.68
C HIS A 143 -1.84 -14.28 -9.66
N LYS A 144 -1.36 -15.52 -9.70
CA LYS A 144 -0.25 -15.95 -10.57
C LYS A 144 -0.48 -15.64 -12.05
N GLN A 145 -1.73 -15.69 -12.53
CA GLN A 145 -2.04 -15.30 -13.90
C GLN A 145 -1.85 -13.79 -14.13
N HIS A 146 -2.25 -12.97 -13.16
CA HIS A 146 -2.05 -11.52 -13.23
C HIS A 146 -0.56 -11.16 -13.18
N TRP A 147 0.21 -11.86 -12.33
CA TRP A 147 1.68 -11.77 -12.29
C TRP A 147 2.32 -11.97 -13.66
N ALA A 148 1.97 -13.05 -14.36
CA ALA A 148 2.56 -13.37 -15.67
C ALA A 148 2.07 -12.44 -16.80
N THR A 149 0.84 -11.95 -16.74
CA THR A 149 0.26 -11.11 -17.81
C THR A 149 0.75 -9.66 -17.78
N HIS A 150 1.27 -9.20 -16.64
CA HIS A 150 1.73 -7.83 -16.44
C HIS A 150 3.27 -7.72 -16.33
N ASP A 151 3.99 -8.76 -16.77
CA ASP A 151 5.47 -8.81 -16.80
C ASP A 151 6.12 -8.50 -15.44
N LEU A 152 5.43 -8.83 -14.33
CA LEU A 152 5.95 -8.63 -12.97
C LEU A 152 7.07 -9.63 -12.64
N ASP A 153 7.28 -10.61 -13.51
CA ASP A 153 8.45 -11.47 -13.47
C ASP A 153 9.76 -10.71 -13.71
N SER A 154 9.72 -9.65 -14.53
CA SER A 154 10.86 -8.77 -14.79
C SER A 154 11.33 -8.01 -13.53
N SER A 155 10.42 -7.82 -12.55
CA SER A 155 10.68 -7.17 -11.27
C SER A 155 11.59 -7.98 -10.34
N ILE A 156 11.81 -9.28 -10.61
CA ILE A 156 12.69 -10.13 -9.81
C ILE A 156 14.11 -10.05 -10.35
N THR A 157 15.03 -9.56 -9.51
CA THR A 157 16.41 -9.29 -9.93
C THR A 157 17.40 -10.40 -9.55
N ILE A 158 17.02 -11.33 -8.66
CA ILE A 158 17.88 -12.45 -8.26
C ILE A 158 18.15 -13.40 -9.46
N PRO A 159 19.42 -13.61 -9.85
CA PRO A 159 19.77 -14.58 -10.88
C PRO A 159 19.29 -16.00 -10.54
N GLY A 160 18.75 -16.74 -11.51
CA GLY A 160 18.25 -18.11 -11.32
C GLY A 160 16.89 -18.22 -10.61
N SER A 161 16.39 -17.15 -9.98
CA SER A 161 15.03 -17.06 -9.43
C SER A 161 14.13 -16.08 -10.20
N ARG A 162 14.62 -15.55 -11.33
CA ARG A 162 13.90 -14.60 -12.18
C ARG A 162 12.51 -15.13 -12.51
N GLY A 163 11.54 -14.23 -12.34
CA GLY A 163 10.13 -14.50 -12.63
C GLY A 163 9.35 -15.38 -11.68
N SER A 164 9.99 -15.92 -10.63
CA SER A 164 9.25 -16.69 -9.63
C SER A 164 8.43 -15.77 -8.73
N ILE A 165 7.10 -15.93 -8.75
CA ILE A 165 6.20 -15.34 -7.75
C ILE A 165 6.52 -15.80 -6.31
N HIS A 166 7.25 -16.91 -6.18
CA HIS A 166 7.78 -17.43 -4.91
C HIS A 166 9.23 -16.99 -4.65
N SER A 167 9.74 -15.99 -5.36
CA SER A 167 11.02 -15.36 -5.06
C SER A 167 10.98 -14.72 -3.67
N VAL A 168 12.08 -14.80 -2.91
CA VAL A 168 12.22 -14.14 -1.60
C VAL A 168 11.97 -12.63 -1.69
N GLN A 169 12.23 -12.00 -2.85
CA GLN A 169 11.94 -10.58 -3.09
C GLN A 169 10.43 -10.28 -3.13
N ASN A 170 9.57 -11.27 -3.34
CA ASN A 170 8.12 -11.08 -3.24
C ASN A 170 7.58 -11.27 -1.80
N GLY A 171 8.44 -11.38 -0.78
CA GLY A 171 8.00 -11.64 0.59
C GLY A 171 8.65 -10.75 1.63
N MET A 172 7.94 -10.52 2.73
CA MET A 172 8.44 -9.91 3.96
C MET A 172 7.93 -10.67 5.19
N LEU A 173 8.76 -10.78 6.22
CA LEU A 173 8.34 -11.21 7.54
C LEU A 173 7.71 -10.04 8.27
N LEU A 174 6.44 -10.17 8.65
CA LEU A 174 5.69 -9.15 9.37
C LEU A 174 5.11 -9.73 10.66
N ARG A 175 4.88 -8.87 11.66
CA ARG A 175 4.03 -9.22 12.81
C ARG A 175 2.63 -9.56 12.28
N ALA A 176 1.95 -10.54 12.87
CA ALA A 176 0.72 -11.08 12.30
C ALA A 176 -0.41 -10.05 12.13
N ASP A 177 -0.51 -9.08 13.02
CA ASP A 177 -1.43 -7.93 12.93
C ASP A 177 -1.04 -6.96 11.80
N VAL A 178 0.25 -6.65 11.66
CA VAL A 178 0.78 -5.80 10.58
C VAL A 178 0.61 -6.46 9.21
N SER A 179 0.80 -7.79 9.14
CA SER A 179 0.54 -8.61 7.96
C SER A 179 -0.91 -8.46 7.49
N MET A 180 -1.87 -8.52 8.41
CA MET A 180 -3.30 -8.32 8.07
C MET A 180 -3.57 -6.94 7.49
N LEU A 181 -2.99 -5.88 8.06
CA LEU A 181 -3.15 -4.51 7.54
C LEU A 181 -2.52 -4.35 6.16
N PHE A 182 -1.35 -4.94 5.95
CA PHE A 182 -0.63 -4.88 4.68
C PHE A 182 -1.40 -5.61 3.57
N GLU A 183 -1.88 -6.84 3.85
CA GLU A 183 -2.68 -7.61 2.90
C GLU A 183 -4.04 -6.96 2.60
N ALA A 184 -4.66 -6.29 3.58
CA ALA A 184 -5.92 -5.56 3.40
C ALA A 184 -5.74 -4.21 2.69
N TYR A 185 -4.51 -3.87 2.29
CA TYR A 185 -4.14 -2.58 1.73
C TYR A 185 -4.37 -1.37 2.65
N ASP A 186 -4.54 -1.61 3.95
CA ASP A 186 -4.70 -0.55 4.96
C ASP A 186 -3.34 0.06 5.36
N LEU A 187 -2.25 -0.64 5.03
CA LEU A 187 -0.87 -0.23 5.27
C LEU A 187 -0.03 -0.55 4.04
N SER A 188 0.85 0.36 3.64
CA SER A 188 1.74 0.16 2.50
C SER A 188 3.07 0.89 2.68
N ILE A 189 3.99 0.67 1.74
CA ILE A 189 5.33 1.27 1.72
C ILE A 189 5.47 2.01 0.40
N ASN A 190 5.80 3.30 0.45
CA ASN A 190 6.10 4.07 -0.75
C ASN A 190 7.62 4.11 -0.98
N PRO A 191 8.17 3.34 -1.95
CA PRO A 191 9.61 3.33 -2.21
C PRO A 191 10.12 4.66 -2.77
N ASP A 192 9.26 5.44 -3.44
CA ASP A 192 9.62 6.71 -4.09
C ASP A 192 9.65 7.90 -3.13
N ASP A 193 9.24 7.69 -1.87
CA ASP A 193 9.28 8.68 -0.79
C ASP A 193 10.12 8.14 0.38
N GLY A 194 11.34 7.70 0.06
CA GLY A 194 12.30 7.21 1.06
C GLY A 194 11.86 5.94 1.79
N TYR A 195 11.05 5.09 1.17
CA TYR A 195 10.44 3.89 1.79
C TYR A 195 9.54 4.22 2.98
N LYS A 196 8.79 5.32 2.86
CA LYS A 196 7.82 5.77 3.87
C LYS A 196 6.72 4.73 4.08
N ILE A 197 6.39 4.47 5.33
CA ILE A 197 5.25 3.63 5.71
C ILE A 197 3.99 4.50 5.76
N VAL A 198 2.99 4.11 4.97
CA VAL A 198 1.76 4.87 4.76
C VAL A 198 0.58 4.04 5.26
N SER A 199 -0.17 4.58 6.21
CA SER A 199 -1.39 3.98 6.76
C SER A 199 -2.61 4.68 6.18
N PHE A 200 -3.58 3.92 5.68
CA PHE A 200 -4.83 4.44 5.12
C PHE A 200 -6.00 4.39 6.12
N ILE A 201 -5.78 3.81 7.30
CA ILE A 201 -6.74 3.75 8.40
C ILE A 201 -6.25 4.50 9.64
N PRO A 202 -7.16 4.99 10.51
CA PRO A 202 -6.80 5.54 11.82
C PRO A 202 -6.25 4.46 12.77
N GLY A 203 -5.58 4.88 13.84
CA GLY A 203 -5.35 4.01 15.00
C GLY A 203 -4.24 2.97 14.85
N THR A 204 -3.38 3.06 13.84
CA THR A 204 -2.15 2.25 13.74
C THR A 204 -1.03 2.73 14.68
N GLY A 205 -1.36 3.60 15.65
CA GLY A 205 -0.44 4.18 16.62
C GLY A 205 0.40 3.11 17.30
N GLY A 206 1.72 3.18 17.10
CA GLY A 206 2.69 2.19 17.58
C GLY A 206 3.28 1.25 16.52
N ILE A 207 2.74 1.22 15.29
CA ILE A 207 3.39 0.57 14.13
C ILE A 207 4.39 1.52 13.45
N ALA A 208 4.26 2.82 13.68
CA ALA A 208 4.92 3.89 12.97
C ALA A 208 6.41 4.06 13.36
N THR A 209 7.28 3.23 12.78
CA THR A 209 8.46 3.83 12.15
C THR A 209 7.94 4.64 10.95
N THR A 210 8.54 5.80 10.67
CA THR A 210 8.12 6.61 9.50
C THR A 210 8.58 5.98 8.18
N HIS A 211 9.63 5.17 8.22
CA HIS A 211 10.27 4.56 7.07
C HIS A 211 10.85 3.19 7.43
N ILE A 212 11.04 2.33 6.44
CA ILE A 212 11.74 1.05 6.58
C ILE A 212 13.17 1.27 7.09
N ASP A 213 13.66 0.31 7.90
CA ASP A 213 15.05 0.27 8.37
C ASP A 213 16.04 0.26 7.20
N LYS A 214 16.96 1.23 7.17
CA LYS A 214 18.00 1.34 6.14
C LYS A 214 18.89 0.10 6.04
N ALA A 215 19.04 -0.67 7.12
CA ALA A 215 19.79 -1.92 7.10
C ALA A 215 19.12 -2.97 6.20
N PHE A 216 17.79 -3.07 6.26
CA PHE A 216 17.01 -3.97 5.40
C PHE A 216 17.16 -3.60 3.92
N LEU A 217 17.24 -2.30 3.61
CA LEU A 217 17.38 -1.80 2.24
C LEU A 217 18.73 -2.15 1.57
N LYS A 218 19.74 -2.56 2.35
CA LYS A 218 21.05 -2.97 1.83
C LYS A 218 21.08 -4.44 1.39
N ASP A 219 20.11 -5.24 1.79
CA ASP A 219 20.03 -6.64 1.39
C ASP A 219 19.59 -6.74 -0.08
N PRO A 220 20.39 -7.34 -0.99
CA PRO A 220 20.00 -7.47 -2.40
C PRO A 220 18.79 -8.40 -2.61
N GLN A 221 18.46 -9.25 -1.65
CA GLN A 221 17.29 -10.13 -1.64
C GLN A 221 16.04 -9.47 -1.07
N ARG A 222 16.13 -8.20 -0.64
CA ARG A 222 14.96 -7.42 -0.23
C ARG A 222 13.91 -7.34 -1.35
N PRO A 223 12.66 -6.98 -1.01
CA PRO A 223 11.70 -6.61 -2.01
C PRO A 223 12.15 -5.54 -2.97
N THR A 224 11.85 -5.74 -4.24
CA THR A 224 12.20 -4.75 -5.27
C THR A 224 11.27 -3.56 -5.19
N ASP A 225 11.79 -2.41 -5.62
CA ASP A 225 11.05 -1.16 -5.57
C ASP A 225 9.81 -1.23 -6.46
N GLU A 226 9.85 -2.01 -7.54
CA GLU A 226 8.71 -2.23 -8.42
C GLU A 226 7.57 -2.97 -7.72
N LEU A 227 7.85 -4.03 -6.95
CA LEU A 227 6.82 -4.73 -6.19
C LEU A 227 6.23 -3.86 -5.08
N LEU A 228 7.06 -3.08 -4.40
CA LEU A 228 6.60 -2.12 -3.39
C LEU A 228 5.75 -1.02 -4.02
N ARG A 229 6.16 -0.49 -5.17
CA ARG A 229 5.42 0.54 -5.92
C ARG A 229 4.09 0.00 -6.43
N TRP A 230 4.06 -1.23 -6.93
CA TRP A 230 2.83 -1.93 -7.29
C TRP A 230 1.89 -2.02 -6.08
N HIS A 231 2.40 -2.49 -4.93
CA HIS A 231 1.60 -2.59 -3.70
C HIS A 231 1.06 -1.24 -3.22
N PHE A 232 1.90 -0.21 -3.27
CA PHE A 232 1.51 1.16 -2.93
C PHE A 232 0.40 1.67 -3.84
N ARG A 233 0.52 1.45 -5.16
CA ARG A 233 -0.53 1.77 -6.12
C ARG A 233 -1.84 1.10 -5.75
N GLN A 234 -1.84 -0.21 -5.54
CA GLN A 234 -3.05 -0.95 -5.14
C GLN A 234 -3.70 -0.38 -3.87
N ALA A 235 -2.89 -0.03 -2.88
CA ALA A 235 -3.38 0.56 -1.64
C ALA A 235 -4.00 1.96 -1.83
N VAL A 236 -3.42 2.78 -2.70
CA VAL A 236 -4.02 4.06 -3.07
C VAL A 236 -5.34 3.87 -3.81
N LEU A 237 -5.38 2.97 -4.80
CA LEU A 237 -6.59 2.72 -5.58
C LEU A 237 -7.74 2.19 -4.72
N ALA A 238 -7.45 1.28 -3.78
CA ALA A 238 -8.44 0.71 -2.87
C ALA A 238 -9.00 1.74 -1.86
N ASN A 239 -8.19 2.71 -1.42
CA ASN A 239 -8.54 3.56 -0.28
C ASN A 239 -8.91 5.00 -0.61
N ILE A 240 -8.60 5.55 -1.80
CA ILE A 240 -8.65 7.00 -2.02
C ILE A 240 -9.83 7.45 -2.88
N ARG A 241 -10.26 6.63 -3.84
CA ARG A 241 -11.30 6.98 -4.82
C ARG A 241 -12.67 7.23 -4.19
N GLY A 242 -13.45 8.13 -4.79
CA GLY A 242 -14.90 8.31 -4.55
C GLY A 242 -15.29 8.45 -3.07
N GLN A 243 -16.38 7.80 -2.67
CA GLN A 243 -16.81 7.64 -1.26
C GLN A 243 -16.15 6.41 -0.59
N GLY A 244 -14.99 5.96 -1.07
CA GLY A 244 -14.33 4.73 -0.62
C GLY A 244 -15.02 3.49 -1.17
N GLU A 245 -14.24 2.58 -1.75
CA GLU A 245 -14.77 1.30 -2.23
C GLU A 245 -15.12 0.41 -1.02
N LEU A 246 -16.10 -0.48 -1.20
CA LEU A 246 -16.50 -1.41 -0.15
C LEU A 246 -15.34 -2.36 0.17
N ASP A 247 -15.08 -2.56 1.47
CA ASP A 247 -14.19 -3.62 1.92
C ASP A 247 -14.87 -4.97 1.64
N PHE A 248 -14.33 -5.73 0.69
CA PHE A 248 -14.92 -7.02 0.25
C PHE A 248 -14.69 -8.17 1.24
N ASP A 249 -14.11 -7.89 2.41
CA ASP A 249 -13.74 -8.91 3.39
C ASP A 249 -14.86 -9.17 4.42
N SER A 250 -16.03 -9.63 3.94
CA SER A 250 -16.97 -10.36 4.79
C SER A 250 -17.77 -11.38 3.97
N ARG A 251 -17.56 -12.66 4.29
CA ARG A 251 -18.38 -13.84 3.96
C ARG A 251 -19.59 -13.54 3.08
N SER A 252 -19.55 -13.99 1.82
CA SER A 252 -20.78 -14.31 1.10
C SER A 252 -21.56 -15.31 1.99
N PRO A 253 -22.78 -14.99 2.46
CA PRO A 253 -23.68 -16.04 2.89
C PRO A 253 -23.94 -16.86 1.64
N SER A 254 -23.57 -18.13 1.66
CA SER A 254 -24.05 -19.07 0.65
C SER A 254 -25.58 -19.03 0.68
N SER A 255 -26.19 -18.34 -0.28
CA SER A 255 -27.60 -18.56 -0.58
C SER A 255 -27.69 -19.95 -1.22
N ARG A 256 -27.90 -20.98 -0.39
CA ARG A 256 -28.45 -22.23 -0.88
C ARG A 256 -29.95 -22.01 -1.08
N MET A 257 -30.38 -22.08 -2.34
CA MET A 257 -31.67 -22.68 -2.67
C MET A 257 -31.59 -24.18 -2.40
#